data_AF-W0V9I3-F1
#
_entry.id   AF-W0V9I3-F1
#
_cell.length_a   1.000
_cell.length_b   1.000
_cell.length_c   1.000
_cell.angle_alpha   90.00
_cell.angle_beta   90.00
_cell.angle_gamma   90.00
#
_symmetry.space_group_name_H-M   'P 1'
#
loop_
_entity.id
_entity.type
_entity.pdbx_description
1 polymer ?
#
loop_
_entity_poly.entity_id
_entity_poly.type
_entity_poly.pdbx_seq_one_letter_code
_entity_poly.pdbx_strand_id
1 'polypeptide(L)'
;MNQLPLLDIDATSTPALPGLDATGPAAPAVNPDQPRAIAVLDKVRKLVQDKTRFAPEDIQAIAETDTLQDYTLLASYSLEAHFESRVINGFFDRGAADRSCDYAEEVEAAARALSKPRLLLAANSMESHLRALDTPHDEIQAGLYLPHAGKHWHLDTCGGCGGDGSSTCHHCRGRKSETCDACQGGRSVLCSAYNCCGTGKINCPACGGSGQAHESASEYVTEQVPVVTYQNGSAHTTYRKESRMVHGTRQVHCHSCSHGKITCHTCSGSGNIHCVTCNASGNITCRTCSGRGDITCGPCKGSGKRGTAAWVDVYATPAYSVALPEQADDDSRAIVDKHDPHAIAALSQSLTLGKIALDDPAFPQRIDARYQGKLRIVRLQASCNGASHHIVAYGADLRWLSLDDIVEKLLQGDLQALGNALNHSADGGFFASDIDRLLLPLRDVAASELNGEVIESVLDGVAAHAHPDVVSPEYAQQLRSCMLGALRHIYTRLAKQFWWKNALAALAVALLAFLFSGALPAAVAGVLAAGAGLPVFGRRVRGVLTGALGSRRQVDRAIAIAGKGKRNRLAHALVLGPAIAAVLAAGHLLPERGPFAPAKAATNIIR
;
A
#
# COMPACT_ATOMS: atom_id res chain seq x y z
N MET A 1 -67.64 -18.48 29.89
CA MET A 1 -67.81 -17.01 29.89
C MET A 1 -66.59 -16.45 29.18
N ASN A 2 -66.55 -15.93 27.96
CA ASN A 2 -67.49 -15.53 26.89
C ASN A 2 -66.77 -15.85 25.55
N GLN A 3 -67.38 -16.55 24.58
CA GLN A 3 -68.07 -16.01 23.39
C GLN A 3 -67.31 -14.95 22.55
N LEU A 4 -66.67 -15.44 21.46
CA LEU A 4 -66.73 -15.10 20.00
C LEU A 4 -67.34 -13.75 19.54
N PRO A 5 -67.05 -13.20 18.31
CA PRO A 5 -66.94 -13.89 16.99
C PRO A 5 -65.79 -13.38 16.05
N LEU A 6 -65.28 -14.10 15.02
CA LEU A 6 -65.81 -14.69 13.78
C LEU A 6 -66.41 -13.69 12.76
N LEU A 7 -65.75 -13.52 11.61
CA LEU A 7 -66.32 -12.96 10.38
C LEU A 7 -65.78 -13.74 9.16
N ASP A 8 -66.67 -14.53 8.57
CA ASP A 8 -66.62 -15.13 7.24
C ASP A 8 -66.79 -14.06 6.15
N ILE A 9 -66.14 -14.24 4.98
CA ILE A 9 -66.73 -13.82 3.70
C ILE A 9 -66.45 -14.88 2.63
N ASP A 10 -67.56 -15.24 1.98
CA ASP A 10 -67.84 -16.35 1.08
C ASP A 10 -67.38 -16.14 -0.38
N ALA A 11 -67.42 -17.24 -1.11
CA ALA A 11 -67.03 -17.40 -2.51
C ALA A 11 -68.05 -16.89 -3.55
N THR A 12 -67.60 -16.96 -4.82
CA THR A 12 -68.35 -17.04 -6.10
C THR A 12 -68.51 -15.76 -6.95
N SER A 13 -67.89 -15.78 -8.14
CA SER A 13 -68.61 -15.68 -9.41
C SER A 13 -67.66 -15.83 -10.62
N THR A 14 -67.91 -16.87 -11.41
CA THR A 14 -67.45 -17.03 -12.79
C THR A 14 -68.56 -16.52 -13.73
N PRO A 15 -68.22 -16.01 -14.92
CA PRO A 15 -69.07 -16.28 -16.07
C PRO A 15 -68.28 -16.83 -17.27
N ALA A 16 -68.95 -17.70 -18.01
CA ALA A 16 -68.47 -18.44 -19.18
C ALA A 16 -68.65 -17.66 -20.51
N LEU A 17 -67.95 -18.19 -21.53
CA LEU A 17 -67.77 -17.80 -22.95
C LEU A 17 -69.06 -17.63 -23.80
N PRO A 18 -68.91 -17.03 -25.00
CA PRO A 18 -69.00 -17.81 -26.26
C PRO A 18 -67.88 -17.39 -27.25
N GLY A 19 -67.27 -18.21 -28.11
CA GLY A 19 -67.73 -19.36 -28.88
C GLY A 19 -67.73 -18.97 -30.37
N LEU A 20 -66.68 -19.32 -31.14
CA LEU A 20 -66.66 -19.33 -32.61
C LEU A 20 -65.54 -20.26 -33.12
N ASP A 21 -65.95 -21.40 -33.65
CA ASP A 21 -65.13 -22.35 -34.42
C ASP A 21 -64.87 -21.84 -35.85
N ALA A 22 -63.65 -22.02 -36.36
CA ALA A 22 -63.39 -22.22 -37.79
C ALA A 22 -62.04 -22.91 -38.02
N THR A 23 -62.11 -24.06 -38.69
CA THR A 23 -61.04 -24.98 -39.10
C THR A 23 -60.17 -24.47 -40.26
N GLY A 24 -58.87 -24.77 -40.27
CA GLY A 24 -58.03 -24.84 -41.49
C GLY A 24 -56.53 -24.50 -41.29
N PRO A 25 -55.58 -25.21 -41.92
CA PRO A 25 -54.19 -25.33 -41.43
C PRO A 25 -53.22 -24.29 -42.01
N ALA A 26 -52.27 -23.80 -41.21
CA ALA A 26 -51.05 -23.13 -41.71
C ALA A 26 -49.92 -23.14 -40.67
N ALA A 27 -48.69 -23.24 -41.18
CA ALA A 27 -47.38 -23.39 -40.55
C ALA A 27 -47.11 -22.57 -39.25
N PRO A 28 -46.17 -23.01 -38.38
CA PRO A 28 -45.95 -22.36 -37.09
C PRO A 28 -45.42 -20.94 -37.27
N ALA A 29 -46.18 -19.97 -36.77
CA ALA A 29 -45.79 -18.57 -36.66
C ALA A 29 -44.80 -18.41 -35.50
N VAL A 30 -43.63 -17.86 -35.82
CA VAL A 30 -42.62 -17.41 -34.85
C VAL A 30 -43.15 -16.14 -34.16
N ASN A 31 -43.21 -16.16 -32.82
CA ASN A 31 -43.67 -15.06 -31.97
C ASN A 31 -42.52 -14.05 -31.72
N PRO A 32 -42.67 -12.72 -31.92
CA PRO A 32 -41.56 -11.75 -31.80
C PRO A 32 -41.32 -11.17 -30.40
N ASP A 33 -42.13 -11.47 -29.38
CA ASP A 33 -42.13 -10.74 -28.09
C ASP A 33 -41.57 -11.52 -26.88
N GLN A 34 -40.38 -12.12 -27.02
CA GLN A 34 -39.52 -12.43 -25.87
C GLN A 34 -38.25 -11.60 -25.97
N PRO A 35 -37.79 -10.92 -24.89
CA PRO A 35 -36.48 -10.29 -24.88
C PRO A 35 -35.46 -11.39 -25.15
N ARG A 36 -34.88 -11.39 -26.36
CA ARG A 36 -33.89 -12.38 -26.78
C ARG A 36 -32.77 -12.36 -25.74
N ALA A 37 -32.69 -13.39 -24.90
CA ALA A 37 -31.47 -13.68 -24.17
C ALA A 37 -30.34 -13.62 -25.19
N ILE A 38 -29.32 -12.80 -24.94
CA ILE A 38 -28.18 -12.66 -25.85
C ILE A 38 -27.70 -14.07 -26.18
N ALA A 39 -27.82 -14.48 -27.45
CA ALA A 39 -27.39 -15.82 -27.84
C ALA A 39 -25.87 -15.90 -27.67
N VAL A 40 -25.35 -17.03 -27.21
CA VAL A 40 -23.89 -17.20 -27.08
C VAL A 40 -23.22 -16.96 -28.43
N LEU A 41 -23.86 -17.38 -29.51
CA LEU A 41 -23.43 -17.12 -30.88
C LEU A 41 -23.25 -15.62 -31.17
N ASP A 42 -24.19 -14.77 -30.77
CA ASP A 42 -24.10 -13.31 -30.99
C ASP A 42 -22.93 -12.72 -30.20
N LYS A 43 -22.68 -13.23 -28.98
CA LYS A 43 -21.55 -12.82 -28.15
C LYS A 43 -20.21 -13.20 -28.78
N VAL A 44 -20.08 -14.42 -29.34
CA VAL A 44 -18.87 -14.85 -30.07
C VAL A 44 -18.68 -14.04 -31.34
N ARG A 45 -19.75 -13.85 -32.13
CA ARG A 45 -19.72 -13.04 -33.36
C ARG A 45 -19.28 -11.61 -33.11
N LYS A 46 -19.80 -11.00 -32.05
CA LYS A 46 -19.37 -9.67 -31.62
C LYS A 46 -17.89 -9.64 -31.22
N LEU A 47 -17.42 -10.63 -30.46
CA LEU A 47 -16.00 -10.74 -30.12
C LEU A 47 -15.11 -10.81 -31.36
N VAL A 48 -15.49 -11.64 -32.35
CA VAL A 48 -14.74 -11.76 -33.62
C VAL A 48 -14.79 -10.47 -34.43
N GLN A 49 -15.96 -9.84 -34.54
CA GLN A 49 -16.12 -8.57 -35.25
C GLN A 49 -15.31 -7.43 -34.62
N ASP A 50 -15.32 -7.34 -33.29
CA ASP A 50 -14.69 -6.24 -32.56
C ASP A 50 -13.17 -6.40 -32.49
N LYS A 51 -12.66 -7.64 -32.45
CA LYS A 51 -11.24 -7.92 -32.14
C LYS A 51 -10.44 -8.54 -33.28
N THR A 52 -11.07 -9.01 -34.34
CA THR A 52 -10.40 -9.65 -35.48
C THR A 52 -10.82 -9.02 -36.81
N ARG A 53 -10.09 -9.31 -37.88
CA ARG A 53 -10.47 -8.86 -39.23
C ARG A 53 -11.62 -9.65 -39.88
N PHE A 54 -12.05 -10.74 -39.24
CA PHE A 54 -12.96 -11.73 -39.82
C PHE A 54 -14.42 -11.32 -39.63
N ALA A 55 -15.29 -11.77 -40.53
CA ALA A 55 -16.70 -11.44 -40.49
C ALA A 55 -17.44 -12.32 -39.47
N PRO A 56 -18.53 -11.83 -38.84
CA PRO A 56 -19.42 -12.67 -38.02
C PRO A 56 -19.93 -13.93 -38.73
N GLU A 57 -20.02 -13.87 -40.06
CA GLU A 57 -20.51 -14.92 -40.95
C GLU A 57 -19.52 -16.09 -41.08
N ASP A 58 -18.24 -15.86 -40.77
CA ASP A 58 -17.19 -16.89 -40.76
C ASP A 58 -17.41 -17.91 -39.63
N ILE A 59 -18.30 -17.59 -38.67
CA ILE A 59 -18.72 -18.47 -37.59
C ILE A 59 -20.18 -18.89 -37.81
N GLN A 60 -20.36 -20.18 -37.99
CA GLN A 60 -21.68 -20.79 -38.17
C GLN A 60 -22.02 -21.64 -36.96
N ALA A 61 -23.23 -21.51 -36.41
CA ALA A 61 -23.70 -22.41 -35.36
C ALA A 61 -24.14 -23.74 -35.99
N ILE A 62 -23.61 -24.84 -35.47
CA ILE A 62 -24.04 -26.21 -35.80
C ILE A 62 -25.18 -26.61 -34.86
N ALA A 63 -24.98 -26.42 -33.56
CA ALA A 63 -25.95 -26.75 -32.52
C ALA A 63 -25.74 -25.85 -31.30
N GLU A 64 -26.82 -25.48 -30.63
CA GLU A 64 -26.79 -24.72 -29.37
C GLU A 64 -27.71 -25.39 -28.36
N THR A 65 -27.19 -25.66 -27.17
CA THR A 65 -27.92 -26.27 -26.06
C THR A 65 -27.86 -25.34 -24.86
N ASP A 66 -29.00 -24.85 -24.40
CA ASP A 66 -29.15 -24.06 -23.17
C ASP A 66 -29.70 -24.96 -22.06
N THR A 67 -28.91 -25.18 -21.01
CA THR A 67 -29.24 -26.06 -19.89
C THR A 67 -29.25 -25.29 -18.58
N LEU A 68 -30.23 -25.56 -17.72
CA LEU A 68 -30.23 -25.09 -16.35
C LEU A 68 -29.73 -26.23 -15.46
N GLN A 69 -28.50 -26.10 -14.96
CA GLN A 69 -27.90 -27.05 -14.04
C GLN A 69 -28.35 -26.73 -12.61
N ASP A 70 -29.01 -27.70 -11.97
CA ASP A 70 -29.35 -27.60 -10.54
C ASP A 70 -28.07 -27.74 -9.69
N TYR A 71 -27.97 -26.91 -8.65
CA TYR A 71 -26.92 -27.01 -7.64
C TYR A 71 -27.49 -26.69 -6.24
N THR A 72 -26.78 -27.14 -5.21
CA THR A 72 -27.10 -26.82 -3.81
C THR A 72 -25.98 -25.98 -3.21
N LEU A 73 -26.31 -24.80 -2.70
CA LEU A 73 -25.42 -24.01 -1.84
C LEU A 73 -25.71 -24.38 -0.39
N LEU A 74 -24.69 -24.89 0.30
CA LEU A 74 -24.72 -25.20 1.72
C LEU A 74 -24.09 -24.05 2.50
N ALA A 75 -24.89 -23.35 3.29
CA ALA A 75 -24.43 -22.40 4.28
C ALA A 75 -24.45 -23.08 5.66
N SER A 76 -23.27 -23.37 6.20
CA SER A 76 -23.06 -23.97 7.51
C SER A 76 -22.67 -22.91 8.53
N TYR A 77 -23.52 -22.67 9.53
CA TYR A 77 -23.27 -21.73 10.61
C TYR A 77 -22.84 -22.51 11.85
N SER A 78 -21.58 -22.36 12.25
CA SER A 78 -21.06 -22.88 13.52
C SER A 78 -21.45 -21.94 14.66
N LEU A 79 -22.06 -22.47 15.71
CA LEU A 79 -22.45 -21.73 16.91
C LEU A 79 -21.55 -22.11 18.08
N GLU A 80 -20.90 -21.10 18.65
CA GLU A 80 -19.99 -21.27 19.79
C GLU A 80 -20.46 -20.45 20.99
N ALA A 81 -20.67 -21.11 22.12
CA ALA A 81 -20.93 -20.46 23.39
C ALA A 81 -19.62 -20.04 24.06
N HIS A 82 -19.33 -18.75 24.04
CA HIS A 82 -18.14 -18.17 24.66
C HIS A 82 -18.43 -17.73 26.09
N PHE A 83 -17.73 -18.35 27.03
CA PHE A 83 -17.81 -18.01 28.45
C PHE A 83 -16.79 -16.91 28.79
N GLU A 84 -17.25 -15.83 29.41
CA GLU A 84 -16.41 -14.77 29.94
C GLU A 84 -16.57 -14.66 31.46
N SER A 85 -15.45 -14.40 32.15
CA SER A 85 -15.39 -14.15 33.59
C SER A 85 -14.48 -12.94 33.85
N ARG A 86 -14.94 -11.99 34.65
CA ARG A 86 -14.22 -10.76 34.97
C ARG A 86 -14.28 -10.44 36.45
N VAL A 87 -13.16 -9.94 36.97
CA VAL A 87 -13.09 -9.41 38.34
C VAL A 87 -13.83 -8.07 38.37
N ILE A 88 -14.75 -7.93 39.32
CA ILE A 88 -15.56 -6.75 39.56
C ILE A 88 -15.32 -6.19 40.97
N ASN A 89 -15.81 -4.97 41.21
CA ASN A 89 -15.78 -4.31 42.51
C ASN A 89 -17.16 -3.74 42.84
N GLY A 90 -17.30 -3.06 43.98
CA GLY A 90 -18.59 -2.49 44.40
C GLY A 90 -19.13 -1.36 43.52
N PHE A 91 -18.38 -0.90 42.51
CA PHE A 91 -18.85 0.05 41.50
C PHE A 91 -19.34 -0.64 40.21
N PHE A 92 -19.52 -1.95 40.25
CA PHE A 92 -20.08 -2.71 39.12
C PHE A 92 -21.52 -2.29 38.82
N ASP A 93 -21.75 -1.84 37.58
CA ASP A 93 -23.08 -1.48 37.07
C ASP A 93 -23.92 -2.72 36.83
N ARG A 94 -25.11 -2.75 37.44
CA ARG A 94 -26.03 -3.90 37.42
C ARG A 94 -27.14 -3.67 36.40
N GLY A 95 -27.26 -4.58 35.43
CA GLY A 95 -28.40 -4.64 34.52
C GLY A 95 -29.62 -5.27 35.19
N ALA A 96 -30.82 -4.99 34.65
CA ALA A 96 -32.07 -5.55 35.15
C ALA A 96 -32.16 -7.10 35.06
N ALA A 97 -31.39 -7.70 34.14
CA ALA A 97 -31.33 -9.14 33.92
C ALA A 97 -30.16 -9.84 34.65
N ASP A 98 -29.30 -9.07 35.35
CA ASP A 98 -28.16 -9.61 36.08
C ASP A 98 -28.61 -10.30 37.38
N ARG A 99 -27.96 -11.41 37.73
CA ARG A 99 -28.31 -12.24 38.88
C ARG A 99 -27.15 -12.31 39.87
N SER A 100 -27.43 -12.03 41.15
CA SER A 100 -26.45 -12.25 42.22
C SER A 100 -26.40 -13.72 42.61
N CYS A 101 -25.19 -14.26 42.79
CA CYS A 101 -24.95 -15.57 43.40
C CYS A 101 -24.63 -15.41 44.88
N ASP A 102 -24.91 -16.45 45.66
CA ASP A 102 -24.66 -16.43 47.10
C ASP A 102 -23.18 -16.62 47.42
N TYR A 103 -22.46 -17.35 46.56
CA TYR A 103 -21.02 -17.61 46.68
C TYR A 103 -20.26 -17.33 45.38
N ALA A 104 -18.98 -16.96 45.50
CA ALA A 104 -18.12 -16.62 44.35
C ALA A 104 -17.90 -17.81 43.40
N GLU A 105 -17.79 -19.03 43.93
CA GLU A 105 -17.60 -20.27 43.16
C GLU A 105 -18.82 -20.66 42.31
N GLU A 106 -20.01 -20.22 42.68
CA GLU A 106 -21.23 -20.47 41.93
C GLU A 106 -21.35 -19.61 40.67
N VAL A 107 -20.68 -18.45 40.63
CA VAL A 107 -20.82 -17.47 39.54
C VAL A 107 -20.47 -18.09 38.19
N GLU A 108 -19.34 -18.78 38.12
CA GLU A 108 -18.89 -19.39 36.86
C GLU A 108 -19.75 -20.59 36.48
N ALA A 109 -20.13 -21.42 37.46
CA ALA A 109 -20.99 -22.58 37.23
C ALA A 109 -22.37 -22.17 36.73
N ALA A 110 -22.97 -21.13 37.35
CA ALA A 110 -24.26 -20.59 36.95
C ALA A 110 -24.21 -19.97 35.54
N ALA A 111 -23.16 -19.22 35.22
CA ALA A 111 -22.98 -18.69 33.86
C ALA A 111 -22.77 -19.81 32.83
N ARG A 112 -21.93 -20.83 33.11
CA ARG A 112 -21.72 -21.98 32.20
C ARG A 112 -22.98 -22.82 32.01
N ALA A 113 -23.85 -22.91 33.02
CA ALA A 113 -25.15 -23.58 32.88
C ALA A 113 -26.04 -22.91 31.83
N LEU A 114 -25.79 -21.63 31.48
CA LEU A 114 -26.51 -20.93 30.42
C LEU A 114 -26.03 -21.32 29.01
N SER A 115 -24.87 -21.97 28.81
CA SER A 115 -24.36 -22.25 27.47
C SER A 115 -25.34 -23.03 26.59
N LYS A 116 -25.93 -24.11 27.13
CA LYS A 116 -26.93 -24.92 26.41
C LYS A 116 -28.21 -24.15 26.05
N PRO A 117 -28.94 -23.52 26.99
CA PRO A 117 -30.16 -22.77 26.64
C PRO A 117 -29.87 -21.58 25.73
N ARG A 118 -28.67 -20.98 25.83
CA ARG A 118 -28.24 -19.88 24.95
C ARG A 118 -28.00 -20.35 23.51
N LEU A 119 -27.35 -21.49 23.33
CA LEU A 119 -27.17 -22.10 22.00
C LEU A 119 -28.52 -22.48 21.37
N LEU A 120 -29.45 -23.06 22.14
CA LEU A 120 -30.81 -23.36 21.67
C LEU A 120 -31.56 -22.10 21.25
N LEU A 121 -31.47 -21.03 22.04
CA LEU A 121 -32.10 -19.75 21.70
C LEU A 121 -31.48 -19.14 20.44
N ALA A 122 -30.15 -19.16 20.33
CA ALA A 122 -29.44 -18.69 19.15
C ALA A 122 -29.85 -19.48 17.90
N ALA A 123 -29.92 -20.81 18.00
CA ALA A 123 -30.30 -21.67 16.89
C ALA A 123 -31.74 -21.44 16.44
N ASN A 124 -32.69 -21.35 17.37
CA ASN A 124 -34.10 -21.08 17.04
C ASN A 124 -34.30 -19.68 16.43
N SER A 125 -33.59 -18.68 16.96
CA SER A 125 -33.59 -17.32 16.42
C SER A 125 -33.02 -17.30 15.00
N MET A 126 -31.91 -18.00 14.78
CA MET A 126 -31.25 -18.10 13.48
C MET A 126 -32.12 -18.84 12.46
N GLU A 127 -32.73 -19.96 12.84
CA GLU A 127 -33.66 -20.68 11.98
C GLU A 127 -34.86 -19.78 11.58
N SER A 128 -35.40 -19.02 12.53
CA SER A 128 -36.50 -18.09 12.26
C SER A 128 -36.09 -16.97 11.30
N HIS A 129 -34.87 -16.42 11.47
CA HIS A 129 -34.29 -15.40 10.59
C HIS A 129 -34.10 -15.96 9.17
N LEU A 130 -33.48 -17.12 9.04
CA LEU A 130 -33.23 -17.76 7.74
C LEU A 130 -34.54 -18.09 6.99
N ARG A 131 -35.61 -18.40 7.72
CA ARG A 131 -36.95 -18.65 7.13
C ARG A 131 -37.73 -17.39 6.77
N ALA A 132 -37.28 -16.21 7.20
CA ALA A 132 -37.93 -14.96 6.83
C ALA A 132 -37.85 -14.76 5.31
N LEU A 133 -38.92 -14.21 4.72
CA LEU A 133 -38.97 -13.91 3.30
C LEU A 133 -37.90 -12.85 2.96
N ASP A 134 -37.20 -13.05 1.84
CA ASP A 134 -36.14 -12.16 1.31
C ASP A 134 -34.83 -12.07 2.12
N THR A 135 -34.60 -12.94 3.11
CA THR A 135 -33.30 -13.06 3.78
C THR A 135 -32.22 -13.51 2.78
N PRO A 136 -31.17 -12.69 2.51
CA PRO A 136 -30.07 -13.11 1.66
C PRO A 136 -29.27 -14.22 2.35
N HIS A 137 -28.77 -15.17 1.56
CA HIS A 137 -28.06 -16.35 2.06
C HIS A 137 -26.80 -16.02 2.89
N ASP A 138 -26.23 -14.84 2.69
CA ASP A 138 -25.02 -14.32 3.32
C ASP A 138 -25.27 -13.20 4.36
N GLU A 139 -26.51 -12.99 4.79
CA GLU A 139 -26.83 -11.93 5.76
C GLU A 139 -26.10 -12.12 7.10
N ILE A 140 -26.00 -13.35 7.57
CA ILE A 140 -25.41 -13.68 8.86
C ILE A 140 -23.89 -13.68 8.72
N GLN A 141 -23.27 -12.67 9.31
CA GLN A 141 -21.83 -12.48 9.31
C GLN A 141 -21.15 -13.18 10.49
N ALA A 142 -19.84 -13.42 10.36
CA ALA A 142 -19.03 -13.94 11.43
C ALA A 142 -18.97 -12.96 12.62
N GLY A 143 -19.23 -13.42 13.84
CA GLY A 143 -19.11 -12.59 15.04
C GLY A 143 -20.15 -12.88 16.11
N LEU A 144 -20.38 -11.89 16.98
CA LEU A 144 -21.35 -11.98 18.06
C LEU A 144 -22.76 -12.03 17.49
N TYR A 145 -23.40 -13.21 17.57
CA TYR A 145 -24.75 -13.41 17.05
C TYR A 145 -25.81 -13.13 18.11
N LEU A 146 -25.60 -13.67 19.32
CA LEU A 146 -26.52 -13.48 20.42
C LEU A 146 -25.74 -12.96 21.64
N PRO A 147 -25.94 -11.70 22.08
CA PRO A 147 -25.31 -11.18 23.28
C PRO A 147 -25.89 -11.84 24.54
N HIS A 148 -25.13 -11.81 25.63
CA HIS A 148 -25.52 -12.34 26.93
C HIS A 148 -26.84 -11.73 27.39
N ALA A 149 -27.71 -12.58 27.93
CA ALA A 149 -29.00 -12.14 28.45
C ALA A 149 -28.85 -11.33 29.76
N GLY A 150 -27.82 -11.66 30.55
CA GLY A 150 -27.51 -11.05 31.83
C GLY A 150 -26.24 -11.68 32.40
N LYS A 151 -25.67 -11.04 33.42
CA LYS A 151 -24.44 -11.47 34.09
C LYS A 151 -24.77 -12.11 35.42
N HIS A 152 -24.10 -13.22 35.71
CA HIS A 152 -24.06 -13.77 37.07
C HIS A 152 -22.92 -13.08 37.81
N TRP A 153 -23.14 -12.66 39.05
CA TRP A 153 -22.10 -11.96 39.79
C TRP A 153 -22.17 -12.21 41.29
N HIS A 154 -21.03 -12.08 41.95
CA HIS A 154 -20.93 -12.11 43.40
C HIS A 154 -19.95 -11.02 43.86
N LEU A 155 -20.22 -10.42 45.02
CA LEU A 155 -19.36 -9.40 45.62
C LEU A 155 -19.13 -9.73 47.09
N ASP A 156 -17.88 -10.02 47.41
CA ASP A 156 -17.39 -10.22 48.76
C ASP A 156 -16.86 -8.92 49.37
N THR A 157 -16.78 -8.93 50.70
CA THR A 157 -16.03 -7.92 51.45
C THR A 157 -14.56 -7.98 51.03
N CYS A 158 -13.99 -6.83 50.68
CA CYS A 158 -12.61 -6.79 50.21
C CYS A 158 -11.63 -7.11 51.36
N GLY A 159 -11.04 -8.31 51.33
CA GLY A 159 -10.06 -8.72 52.35
C GLY A 159 -8.85 -7.79 52.48
N GLY A 160 -8.47 -7.06 51.43
CA GLY A 160 -7.36 -6.10 51.46
C GLY A 160 -7.60 -4.85 52.31
N CYS A 161 -8.85 -4.49 52.56
CA CYS A 161 -9.23 -3.36 53.42
C CYS A 161 -10.30 -3.70 54.46
N GLY A 162 -10.65 -4.98 54.63
CA GLY A 162 -11.72 -5.40 55.54
C GLY A 162 -13.11 -4.84 55.22
N GLY A 163 -13.32 -4.27 54.04
CA GLY A 163 -14.58 -3.60 53.67
C GLY A 163 -14.54 -2.08 53.68
N ASP A 164 -13.48 -1.47 54.23
CA ASP A 164 -13.42 -0.01 54.45
C ASP A 164 -13.20 0.81 53.17
N GLY A 165 -12.85 0.16 52.05
CA GLY A 165 -12.48 0.83 50.80
C GLY A 165 -11.14 1.58 50.85
N SER A 166 -10.57 1.78 52.04
CA SER A 166 -9.29 2.41 52.28
C SER A 166 -8.45 1.56 53.23
N SER A 167 -7.13 1.74 53.20
CA SER A 167 -6.23 1.16 54.20
C SER A 167 -5.43 2.28 54.87
N THR A 168 -5.17 2.12 56.16
CA THR A 168 -4.34 3.09 56.89
C THR A 168 -2.98 3.21 56.22
N CYS A 169 -2.52 4.44 55.97
CA CYS A 169 -1.24 4.67 55.31
C CYS A 169 -0.12 4.00 56.11
N HIS A 170 0.56 3.01 55.51
CA HIS A 170 1.63 2.27 56.18
C HIS A 170 2.84 3.16 56.52
N HIS A 171 3.06 4.22 55.74
CA HIS A 171 4.20 5.12 55.90
C HIS A 171 4.06 6.03 57.14
N CYS A 172 2.93 6.74 57.28
CA CYS A 172 2.68 7.59 58.45
C CYS A 172 1.85 6.91 59.55
N ARG A 173 1.38 5.67 59.34
CA ARG A 173 0.46 4.93 60.24
C ARG A 173 -0.74 5.76 60.66
N GLY A 174 -1.36 6.45 59.71
CA GLY A 174 -2.53 7.32 59.97
C GLY A 174 -2.22 8.72 60.51
N ARG A 175 -0.96 9.06 60.80
CA ARG A 175 -0.59 10.36 61.40
C ARG A 175 -0.68 11.57 60.47
N LYS A 176 -0.91 11.38 59.17
CA LYS A 176 -1.01 12.44 58.13
C LYS A 176 0.26 13.26 57.90
N SER A 177 1.26 13.14 58.77
CA SER A 177 2.57 13.77 58.66
C SER A 177 3.71 12.77 58.88
N GLU A 178 4.88 13.06 58.32
CA GLU A 178 6.14 12.36 58.54
C GLU A 178 7.20 13.32 59.07
N THR A 179 8.18 12.78 59.79
CA THR A 179 9.28 13.59 60.34
C THR A 179 10.07 14.20 59.18
N CYS A 180 10.39 15.49 59.27
CA CYS A 180 11.15 16.15 58.21
C CYS A 180 12.57 15.59 58.12
N ASP A 181 12.88 14.88 57.02
CA ASP A 181 14.21 14.28 56.80
C ASP A 181 15.35 15.31 56.86
N ALA A 182 15.11 16.51 56.35
CA ALA A 182 16.13 17.56 56.24
C ALA A 182 16.63 18.06 57.61
N CYS A 183 15.80 18.00 58.66
CA CYS A 183 16.18 18.39 60.02
C CYS A 183 16.03 17.26 61.04
N GLN A 184 15.64 16.06 60.59
CA GLN A 184 15.32 14.90 61.42
C GLN A 184 14.35 15.24 62.58
N GLY A 185 13.38 16.13 62.34
CA GLY A 185 12.44 16.62 63.36
C GLY A 185 12.95 17.76 64.25
N GLY A 186 14.23 18.14 64.13
CA GLY A 186 14.88 19.18 64.94
C GLY A 186 14.46 20.62 64.64
N ARG A 187 13.57 20.87 63.67
CA ARG A 187 13.02 22.20 63.27
C ARG A 187 14.02 23.23 62.73
N SER A 188 15.31 23.03 62.99
CA SER A 188 16.43 23.83 62.50
C SER A 188 17.49 22.96 61.86
N VAL A 189 18.26 23.55 60.95
CA VAL A 189 19.45 22.95 60.34
C VAL A 189 20.65 23.86 60.54
N LEU A 190 21.85 23.29 60.48
CA LEU A 190 23.10 24.06 60.58
C LEU A 190 23.19 25.06 59.42
N CYS A 191 23.56 26.29 59.73
CA CYS A 191 23.78 27.32 58.74
C CYS A 191 25.04 27.00 57.93
N SER A 192 24.88 26.65 56.65
CA SER A 192 25.98 26.41 55.70
C SER A 192 26.31 27.64 54.83
N ALA A 193 25.54 28.73 54.95
CA ALA A 193 25.77 29.93 54.16
C ALA A 193 27.17 30.51 54.39
N TYR A 194 27.85 30.89 53.30
CA TYR A 194 29.18 31.53 53.31
C TYR A 194 30.23 30.79 54.16
N ASN A 195 30.20 29.45 54.19
CA ASN A 195 31.06 28.61 55.03
C ASN A 195 30.93 28.87 56.54
N CYS A 196 29.75 29.30 57.00
CA CYS A 196 29.44 29.44 58.43
C CYS A 196 29.53 28.10 59.16
N CYS A 197 29.08 27.01 58.52
CA CYS A 197 29.14 25.63 59.01
C CYS A 197 28.69 25.47 60.48
N GLY A 198 27.63 26.16 60.88
CA GLY A 198 27.12 26.08 62.25
C GLY A 198 27.81 26.97 63.29
N THR A 199 28.88 27.66 62.93
CA THR A 199 29.69 28.44 63.89
C THR A 199 29.11 29.81 64.24
N GLY A 200 28.10 30.27 63.48
CA GLY A 200 27.56 31.63 63.60
C GLY A 200 28.45 32.72 63.03
N LYS A 201 29.65 32.38 62.53
CA LYS A 201 30.65 33.33 62.06
C LYS A 201 31.15 32.96 60.67
N ILE A 202 31.42 33.95 59.84
CA ILE A 202 32.02 33.78 58.51
C ILE A 202 33.35 34.53 58.42
N ASN A 203 34.17 34.20 57.43
CA ASN A 203 35.41 34.94 57.20
C ASN A 203 35.09 36.38 56.79
N CYS A 204 35.81 37.34 57.37
CA CYS A 204 35.69 38.74 57.01
C CYS A 204 36.13 38.95 55.56
N PRO A 205 35.25 39.46 54.67
CA PRO A 205 35.61 39.72 53.28
C PRO A 205 36.72 40.75 53.14
N ALA A 206 36.74 41.77 54.02
CA ALA A 206 37.69 42.88 53.95
C ALA A 206 39.16 42.47 54.20
N CYS A 207 39.39 41.37 54.94
CA CYS A 207 40.74 40.85 55.18
C CYS A 207 40.90 39.38 54.75
N GLY A 208 39.93 38.81 54.02
CA GLY A 208 39.94 37.40 53.61
C GLY A 208 40.03 36.39 54.75
N GLY A 209 39.70 36.78 55.99
CA GLY A 209 39.85 35.92 57.17
C GLY A 209 41.17 36.06 57.95
N SER A 210 42.13 36.87 57.49
CA SER A 210 43.45 37.02 58.16
C SER A 210 43.40 37.82 59.47
N GLY A 211 42.38 38.66 59.66
CA GLY A 211 42.29 39.64 60.76
C GLY A 211 43.21 40.86 60.60
N GLN A 212 43.99 40.92 59.52
CA GLN A 212 44.94 42.00 59.23
C GLN A 212 44.62 42.63 57.87
N ALA A 213 44.61 43.96 57.83
CA ALA A 213 44.52 44.77 56.62
C ALA A 213 45.86 45.48 56.37
N HIS A 214 46.15 45.82 55.12
CA HIS A 214 47.35 46.58 54.78
C HIS A 214 46.98 48.05 54.57
N GLU A 215 47.62 48.94 55.32
CA GLU A 215 47.45 50.38 55.20
C GLU A 215 48.73 50.99 54.60
N SER A 216 48.58 51.87 53.60
CA SER A 216 49.69 52.63 53.05
C SER A 216 50.16 53.67 54.06
N ALA A 217 51.42 53.58 54.49
CA ALA A 217 52.04 54.51 55.41
C ALA A 217 53.29 55.12 54.77
N SER A 218 53.51 56.41 55.01
CA SER A 218 54.68 57.13 54.52
C SER A 218 55.58 57.56 55.66
N GLU A 219 56.84 57.16 55.63
CA GLU A 219 57.83 57.46 56.67
C GLU A 219 59.01 58.24 56.08
N TYR A 220 59.53 59.23 56.83
CA TYR A 220 60.70 60.00 56.41
C TYR A 220 61.97 59.32 56.90
N VAL A 221 62.79 58.82 55.97
CA VAL A 221 64.08 58.21 56.28
C VAL A 221 65.18 59.24 56.04
N THR A 222 66.07 59.40 57.01
CA THR A 222 67.21 60.33 56.91
C THR A 222 68.47 59.55 56.57
N GLU A 223 69.12 59.89 55.45
CA GLU A 223 70.34 59.25 54.96
C GLU A 223 71.51 60.26 54.98
N GLN A 224 72.74 59.80 55.23
CA GLN A 224 73.92 60.66 55.21
C GLN A 224 74.49 60.70 53.79
N VAL A 225 74.46 61.87 53.18
CA VAL A 225 74.99 62.09 51.83
C VAL A 225 76.37 62.76 51.95
N PRO A 226 77.43 62.18 51.36
CA PRO A 226 78.77 62.76 51.41
C PRO A 226 78.86 64.01 50.51
N VAL A 227 79.46 65.08 51.05
CA VAL A 227 79.73 66.34 50.35
C VAL A 227 81.23 66.60 50.42
N VAL A 228 81.88 66.67 49.26
CA VAL A 228 83.33 66.88 49.15
C VAL A 228 83.62 68.35 48.89
N THR A 229 84.54 68.93 49.67
CA THR A 229 84.99 70.32 49.56
C THR A 229 86.52 70.40 49.49
N TYR A 230 87.07 71.33 48.72
CA TYR A 230 88.52 71.47 48.49
C TYR A 230 89.03 72.79 49.08
N GLN A 231 90.01 72.75 49.98
CA GLN A 231 90.66 73.94 50.53
C GLN A 231 92.19 73.76 50.53
N ASN A 232 92.92 74.77 50.03
CA ASN A 232 94.38 74.80 49.92
C ASN A 232 95.01 73.50 49.36
N GLY A 233 94.46 72.97 48.27
CA GLY A 233 95.01 71.79 47.59
C GLY A 233 94.78 70.45 48.28
N SER A 234 94.04 70.41 49.40
CA SER A 234 93.64 69.17 50.09
C SER A 234 92.11 68.98 50.04
N ALA A 235 91.66 67.75 49.82
CA ALA A 235 90.24 67.40 49.77
C ALA A 235 89.70 67.00 51.16
N HIS A 236 88.58 67.58 51.56
CA HIS A 236 87.86 67.26 52.80
C HIS A 236 86.42 66.84 52.52
N THR A 237 86.03 65.65 52.98
CA THR A 237 84.65 65.15 52.89
C THR A 237 83.92 65.43 54.20
N THR A 238 82.75 66.07 54.09
CA THR A 238 81.81 66.25 55.20
C THR A 238 80.49 65.58 54.85
N TYR A 239 79.79 65.03 55.83
CA TYR A 239 78.50 64.34 55.60
C TYR A 239 77.36 65.28 55.95
N ARG A 240 76.40 65.45 55.01
CA ARG A 240 75.17 66.20 55.25
C ARG A 240 73.99 65.22 55.37
N LYS A 241 73.14 65.43 56.37
CA LYS A 241 71.91 64.64 56.53
C LYS A 241 70.83 65.18 55.58
N GLU A 242 70.21 64.30 54.80
CA GLU A 242 69.07 64.61 53.93
C GLU A 242 67.92 63.63 54.20
N SER A 243 66.69 64.13 54.24
CA SER A 243 65.49 63.36 54.59
C SER A 243 64.65 63.10 53.34
N ARG A 244 64.31 61.83 53.04
CA ARG A 244 63.41 61.46 51.94
C ARG A 244 62.19 60.68 52.44
N MET A 245 61.04 60.92 51.83
CA MET A 245 59.78 60.23 52.16
C MET A 245 59.73 58.88 51.41
N VAL A 246 59.51 57.79 52.13
CA VAL A 246 59.35 56.45 51.56
C VAL A 246 57.93 55.96 51.84
N HIS A 247 57.23 55.55 50.79
CA HIS A 247 55.90 54.93 50.91
C HIS A 247 56.06 53.41 51.10
N GLY A 248 55.55 52.89 52.20
CA GLY A 248 55.47 51.47 52.49
C GLY A 248 54.05 51.05 52.85
N THR A 249 53.80 49.76 52.97
CA THR A 249 52.54 49.25 53.52
C THR A 249 52.80 48.65 54.90
N ARG A 250 52.09 49.11 55.93
CA ARG A 250 52.14 48.50 57.26
C ARG A 250 50.91 47.63 57.47
N GLN A 251 51.08 46.53 58.20
CA GLN A 251 49.94 45.70 58.62
C GLN A 251 49.22 46.38 59.80
N VAL A 252 47.91 46.52 59.68
CA VAL A 252 47.02 47.06 60.71
C VAL A 252 45.88 46.10 60.99
N HIS A 253 45.33 46.17 62.20
CA HIS A 253 44.16 45.36 62.56
C HIS A 253 42.97 45.75 61.67
N CYS A 254 42.29 44.74 61.11
CA CYS A 254 41.11 44.96 60.30
C CYS A 254 39.94 45.45 61.19
N HIS A 255 39.56 46.71 61.07
CA HIS A 255 38.50 47.32 61.89
C HIS A 255 37.09 46.79 61.59
N SER A 256 36.91 46.10 60.46
CA SER A 256 35.61 45.56 60.03
C SER A 256 35.35 44.14 60.55
N CYS A 257 36.23 43.58 61.38
CA CYS A 257 36.04 42.26 61.96
C CYS A 257 36.66 42.10 63.34
N SER A 258 36.35 40.97 64.00
CA SER A 258 37.07 40.53 65.18
C SER A 258 37.90 39.31 64.81
N HIS A 259 39.23 39.47 64.77
CA HIS A 259 40.18 38.38 64.46
C HIS A 259 39.88 37.65 63.14
N GLY A 260 39.53 38.39 62.09
CA GLY A 260 39.27 37.82 60.76
C GLY A 260 37.87 37.22 60.59
N LYS A 261 37.01 37.27 61.61
CA LYS A 261 35.65 36.72 61.55
C LYS A 261 34.61 37.83 61.74
N ILE A 262 33.49 37.71 61.02
CA ILE A 262 32.29 38.54 61.20
C ILE A 262 31.08 37.65 61.49
N THR A 263 30.07 38.22 62.13
CA THR A 263 28.80 37.52 62.38
C THR A 263 28.15 37.14 61.05
N CYS A 264 27.74 35.88 60.91
CA CYS A 264 27.00 35.42 59.75
C CYS A 264 25.61 36.06 59.73
N HIS A 265 25.29 36.85 58.70
CA HIS A 265 23.99 37.52 58.59
C HIS A 265 22.84 36.53 58.38
N THR A 266 23.05 35.43 57.65
CA THR A 266 22.01 34.43 57.36
C THR A 266 21.46 33.74 58.60
N CYS A 267 22.29 33.48 59.62
CA CYS A 267 21.85 32.95 60.91
C CYS A 267 21.88 33.97 62.05
N SER A 268 22.23 35.23 61.76
CA SER A 268 22.41 36.30 62.76
C SER A 268 23.30 35.90 63.94
N GLY A 269 24.31 35.06 63.70
CA GLY A 269 25.23 34.59 64.74
C GLY A 269 24.81 33.34 65.51
N SER A 270 23.60 32.81 65.31
CA SER A 270 23.10 31.64 66.05
C SER A 270 23.74 30.31 65.62
N GLY A 271 24.31 30.26 64.42
CA GLY A 271 24.80 29.03 63.80
C GLY A 271 23.72 28.14 63.20
N ASN A 272 22.44 28.36 63.51
CA ASN A 272 21.32 27.54 63.03
C ASN A 272 20.29 28.39 62.29
N ILE A 273 19.68 27.83 61.27
CA ILE A 273 18.55 28.45 60.57
C ILE A 273 17.33 27.55 60.64
N HIS A 274 16.15 28.15 60.53
CA HIS A 274 14.91 27.39 60.42
C HIS A 274 14.98 26.45 59.22
N CYS A 275 14.55 25.21 59.42
CA CYS A 275 14.46 24.25 58.33
C CYS A 275 13.36 24.70 57.37
N VAL A 276 13.76 25.13 56.16
CA VAL A 276 12.84 25.63 55.13
C VAL A 276 11.88 24.52 54.67
N THR A 277 12.38 23.28 54.56
CA THR A 277 11.60 22.12 54.10
C THR A 277 10.35 21.85 54.96
N CYS A 278 10.40 22.11 56.26
CA CYS A 278 9.24 21.97 57.16
C CYS A 278 8.75 23.29 57.75
N ASN A 279 9.29 24.42 57.30
CA ASN A 279 9.05 25.74 57.89
C ASN A 279 9.11 25.75 59.43
N ALA A 280 10.16 25.12 59.98
CA ALA A 280 10.38 24.94 61.42
C ALA A 280 9.30 24.15 62.21
N SER A 281 8.37 23.46 61.55
CA SER A 281 7.40 22.59 62.26
C SER A 281 8.05 21.29 62.77
N GLY A 282 9.10 20.82 62.08
CA GLY A 282 9.75 19.53 62.31
C GLY A 282 9.08 18.36 61.58
N ASN A 283 7.89 18.57 61.01
CA ASN A 283 7.11 17.56 60.30
C ASN A 283 6.69 18.07 58.93
N ILE A 284 6.61 17.19 57.95
CA ILE A 284 6.05 17.48 56.63
C ILE A 284 4.80 16.65 56.41
N THR A 285 3.92 17.11 55.53
CA THR A 285 2.76 16.33 55.11
C THR A 285 3.22 14.99 54.55
N CYS A 286 2.62 13.89 54.99
CA CYS A 286 3.04 12.57 54.53
C CYS A 286 2.90 12.47 53.02
N ARG A 287 3.99 12.17 52.33
CA ARG A 287 4.02 12.16 50.86
C ARG A 287 3.16 11.05 50.29
N THR A 288 3.14 9.89 50.95
CA THR A 288 2.44 8.67 50.49
C THR A 288 0.91 8.79 50.51
N CYS A 289 0.34 9.48 51.50
CA CYS A 289 -1.13 9.68 51.59
C CYS A 289 -1.56 11.13 51.32
N SER A 290 -0.60 12.01 51.04
CA SER A 290 -0.82 13.46 50.86
C SER A 290 -1.60 14.09 52.03
N GLY A 291 -1.35 13.64 53.25
CA GLY A 291 -2.02 14.15 54.45
C GLY A 291 -3.42 13.58 54.74
N ARG A 292 -3.92 12.62 53.96
CA ARG A 292 -5.21 11.96 54.24
C ARG A 292 -5.15 11.02 55.44
N GLY A 293 -4.03 10.31 55.61
CA GLY A 293 -3.80 9.33 56.68
C GLY A 293 -4.20 7.91 56.26
N ASP A 294 -5.05 7.79 55.24
CA ASP A 294 -5.47 6.58 54.57
C ASP A 294 -5.10 6.63 53.08
N ILE A 295 -5.07 5.45 52.46
CA ILE A 295 -4.81 5.25 51.04
C ILE A 295 -5.97 4.44 50.47
N THR A 296 -6.48 4.84 49.31
CA THR A 296 -7.53 4.08 48.63
C THR A 296 -7.06 2.65 48.36
N CYS A 297 -7.89 1.68 48.75
CA CYS A 297 -7.58 0.27 48.56
C CYS A 297 -7.56 -0.05 47.06
N GLY A 298 -6.38 -0.40 46.54
CA GLY A 298 -6.20 -0.75 45.11
C GLY A 298 -7.10 -1.90 44.64
N PRO A 299 -7.15 -3.04 45.35
CA PRO A 299 -7.96 -4.20 44.94
C PRO A 299 -9.45 -3.94 44.73
N CYS A 300 -10.10 -3.10 45.54
CA CYS A 300 -11.52 -2.74 45.39
C CYS A 300 -11.73 -1.33 44.79
N LYS A 301 -10.63 -0.62 44.49
CA LYS A 301 -10.60 0.77 44.02
C LYS A 301 -11.40 1.75 44.89
N GLY A 302 -11.52 1.50 46.19
CA GLY A 302 -12.30 2.36 47.09
C GLY A 302 -13.71 1.87 47.44
N SER A 303 -14.23 0.86 46.74
CA SER A 303 -15.63 0.43 46.95
C SER A 303 -15.86 -0.45 48.19
N GLY A 304 -14.80 -0.94 48.83
CA GLY A 304 -14.91 -1.89 49.95
C GLY A 304 -15.33 -3.31 49.55
N LYS A 305 -15.74 -3.52 48.29
CA LYS A 305 -16.19 -4.83 47.79
C LYS A 305 -15.40 -5.28 46.57
N ARG A 306 -15.22 -6.59 46.43
CA ARG A 306 -14.58 -7.21 45.27
C ARG A 306 -15.23 -8.55 45.00
N GLY A 307 -15.34 -8.93 43.74
CA GLY A 307 -15.78 -10.27 43.39
C GLY A 307 -15.65 -10.52 41.91
N THR A 308 -16.55 -11.32 41.36
CA THR A 308 -16.48 -11.82 39.99
C THR A 308 -17.85 -11.71 39.33
N ALA A 309 -17.86 -11.38 38.04
CA ALA A 309 -19.02 -11.49 37.17
C ALA A 309 -18.68 -12.39 35.98
N ALA A 310 -19.61 -13.27 35.60
CA ALA A 310 -19.46 -14.15 34.46
C ALA A 310 -20.74 -14.22 33.62
N TRP A 311 -20.59 -14.47 32.32
CA TRP A 311 -21.69 -14.58 31.37
C TRP A 311 -21.30 -15.42 30.15
N VAL A 312 -22.28 -15.69 29.28
CA VAL A 312 -22.09 -16.45 28.05
C VAL A 312 -22.69 -15.73 26.85
N ASP A 313 -21.82 -15.40 25.90
CA ASP A 313 -22.16 -14.87 24.58
C ASP A 313 -22.17 -16.02 23.57
N VAL A 314 -22.94 -15.90 22.48
CA VAL A 314 -22.93 -16.89 21.38
C VAL A 314 -22.42 -16.22 20.12
N TYR A 315 -21.37 -16.81 19.55
CA TYR A 315 -20.77 -16.38 18.30
C TYR A 315 -21.20 -17.31 17.18
N ALA A 316 -21.44 -16.75 16.00
CA ALA A 316 -21.73 -17.50 14.79
C ALA A 316 -20.57 -17.34 13.80
N THR A 317 -20.19 -18.44 13.16
CA THR A 317 -19.18 -18.45 12.09
C THR A 317 -19.77 -19.14 10.86
N PRO A 318 -20.10 -18.39 9.79
CA PRO A 318 -20.62 -18.96 8.55
C PRO A 318 -19.51 -19.58 7.69
N ALA A 319 -19.83 -20.68 7.03
CA ALA A 319 -19.01 -21.32 6.01
C ALA A 319 -19.90 -21.76 4.84
N TYR A 320 -19.41 -21.60 3.61
CA TYR A 320 -20.20 -21.86 2.40
C TYR A 320 -19.53 -22.92 1.54
N SER A 321 -20.32 -23.82 0.98
CA SER A 321 -19.86 -24.78 -0.03
C SER A 321 -20.94 -25.03 -1.07
N VAL A 322 -20.54 -25.41 -2.29
CA VAL A 322 -21.45 -25.75 -3.38
C VAL A 322 -21.37 -27.24 -3.64
N ALA A 323 -22.52 -27.88 -3.75
CA ALA A 323 -22.66 -29.29 -4.13
C ALA A 323 -23.47 -29.41 -5.42
N LEU A 324 -22.95 -30.20 -6.35
CA LEU A 324 -23.61 -30.57 -7.59
C LEU A 324 -24.27 -31.95 -7.45
N PRO A 325 -25.33 -32.25 -8.22
CA PRO A 325 -25.88 -33.61 -8.29
C PRO A 325 -24.85 -34.60 -8.86
N GLU A 326 -24.96 -35.88 -8.52
CA GLU A 326 -24.01 -36.92 -8.98
C GLU A 326 -23.88 -36.98 -10.51
N GLN A 327 -25.00 -36.71 -11.21
CA GLN A 327 -25.10 -36.70 -12.67
C GLN A 327 -24.66 -35.38 -13.32
N ALA A 328 -24.06 -34.45 -12.56
CA ALA A 328 -23.56 -33.20 -13.12
C ALA A 328 -22.46 -33.46 -14.14
N ASP A 329 -22.52 -32.69 -15.22
CA ASP A 329 -21.53 -32.72 -16.28
C ASP A 329 -20.17 -32.14 -15.84
N ASP A 330 -19.14 -32.44 -16.61
CA ASP A 330 -17.78 -32.02 -16.29
C ASP A 330 -17.59 -30.50 -16.39
N ASP A 331 -18.34 -29.81 -17.27
CA ASP A 331 -18.29 -28.34 -17.37
C ASP A 331 -18.83 -27.69 -16.08
N SER A 332 -19.94 -28.21 -15.56
CA SER A 332 -20.52 -27.77 -14.28
C SER A 332 -19.53 -27.91 -13.12
N ARG A 333 -18.80 -29.03 -13.06
CA ARG A 333 -17.75 -29.24 -12.06
C ARG A 333 -16.61 -28.24 -12.23
N ALA A 334 -16.13 -28.05 -13.46
CA ALA A 334 -15.08 -27.07 -13.75
C ALA A 334 -15.47 -25.63 -13.39
N ILE A 335 -16.75 -25.26 -13.55
CA ILE A 335 -17.27 -23.95 -13.14
C ILE A 335 -17.24 -23.81 -11.62
N VAL A 336 -17.73 -24.81 -10.88
CA VAL A 336 -17.75 -24.76 -9.40
C VAL A 336 -16.34 -24.77 -8.82
N ASP A 337 -15.41 -25.52 -9.40
CA ASP A 337 -14.01 -25.57 -8.94
C ASP A 337 -13.25 -24.24 -9.20
N LYS A 338 -13.66 -23.48 -10.23
CA LYS A 338 -13.01 -22.21 -10.62
C LYS A 338 -13.46 -21.02 -9.77
N HIS A 339 -14.64 -21.09 -9.14
CA HIS A 339 -15.27 -19.94 -8.47
C HIS A 339 -15.55 -20.20 -7.00
N ASP A 340 -15.56 -19.13 -6.21
CA ASP A 340 -16.04 -19.22 -4.84
C ASP A 340 -17.57 -19.44 -4.80
N PRO A 341 -18.10 -20.02 -3.70
CA PRO A 341 -19.53 -20.27 -3.55
C PRO A 341 -20.43 -19.04 -3.72
N HIS A 342 -19.98 -17.84 -3.34
CA HIS A 342 -20.77 -16.61 -3.45
C HIS A 342 -20.80 -16.11 -4.90
N ALA A 343 -19.72 -16.26 -5.65
CA ALA A 343 -19.70 -15.98 -7.08
C ALA A 343 -20.67 -16.91 -7.84
N ILE A 344 -20.73 -18.20 -7.50
CA ILE A 344 -21.73 -19.12 -8.07
C ILE A 344 -23.15 -18.68 -7.71
N ALA A 345 -23.38 -18.31 -6.45
CA ALA A 345 -24.66 -17.78 -5.98
C ALA A 345 -25.10 -16.54 -6.76
N ALA A 346 -24.21 -15.57 -6.98
CA ALA A 346 -24.48 -14.34 -7.72
C ALA A 346 -24.71 -14.56 -9.23
N LEU A 347 -24.10 -15.60 -9.80
CA LEU A 347 -24.29 -15.97 -11.21
C LEU A 347 -25.62 -16.70 -11.46
N SER A 348 -26.27 -17.19 -10.40
CA SER A 348 -27.57 -17.85 -10.47
C SER A 348 -28.71 -16.83 -10.53
N GLN A 349 -29.78 -17.18 -11.22
CA GLN A 349 -30.94 -16.28 -11.38
C GLN A 349 -31.84 -16.25 -10.14
N SER A 350 -31.79 -17.29 -9.31
CA SER A 350 -32.59 -17.39 -8.09
C SER A 350 -32.04 -18.47 -7.16
N LEU A 351 -31.92 -18.13 -5.87
CA LEU A 351 -31.64 -19.07 -4.79
C LEU A 351 -32.89 -19.18 -3.90
N THR A 352 -33.34 -20.40 -3.66
CA THR A 352 -34.47 -20.66 -2.77
C THR A 352 -34.01 -21.51 -1.60
N LEU A 353 -34.33 -21.10 -0.37
CA LEU A 353 -34.07 -21.90 0.81
C LEU A 353 -34.89 -23.20 0.74
N GLY A 354 -34.21 -24.34 0.70
CA GLY A 354 -34.84 -25.66 0.64
C GLY A 354 -35.05 -26.27 2.02
N LYS A 355 -33.96 -26.53 2.75
CA LYS A 355 -34.02 -27.20 4.06
C LYS A 355 -32.99 -26.61 5.02
N ILE A 356 -33.41 -26.43 6.26
CA ILE A 356 -32.52 -26.16 7.40
C ILE A 356 -32.40 -27.45 8.21
N ALA A 357 -31.18 -27.80 8.62
CA ALA A 357 -30.90 -28.93 9.49
C ALA A 357 -30.00 -28.48 10.64
N LEU A 358 -30.28 -28.98 11.85
CA LEU A 358 -29.39 -28.84 12.99
C LEU A 358 -28.58 -30.14 13.14
N ASP A 359 -27.35 -30.03 13.61
CA ASP A 359 -26.50 -31.18 13.92
C ASP A 359 -27.02 -32.00 15.11
N ASP A 360 -27.35 -31.32 16.21
CA ASP A 360 -27.97 -31.90 17.40
C ASP A 360 -29.12 -30.99 17.88
N PRO A 361 -30.39 -31.47 17.88
CA PRO A 361 -31.53 -30.69 18.36
C PRO A 361 -31.45 -30.30 19.84
N ALA A 362 -30.72 -31.05 20.67
CA ALA A 362 -30.58 -30.80 22.10
C ALA A 362 -29.42 -29.83 22.40
N PHE A 363 -28.38 -29.82 21.57
CA PHE A 363 -27.20 -28.97 21.75
C PHE A 363 -26.64 -28.51 20.40
N PRO A 364 -27.34 -27.56 19.74
CA PRO A 364 -27.01 -27.18 18.37
C PRO A 364 -25.69 -26.41 18.35
N GLN A 365 -24.68 -27.00 17.72
CA GLN A 365 -23.39 -26.35 17.46
C GLN A 365 -23.23 -26.03 15.98
N ARG A 366 -24.06 -26.60 15.11
CA ARG A 366 -24.06 -26.29 13.69
C ARG A 366 -25.47 -26.24 13.12
N ILE A 367 -25.74 -25.20 12.35
CA ILE A 367 -26.95 -25.07 11.54
C ILE A 367 -26.56 -25.10 10.07
N ASP A 368 -27.12 -26.05 9.34
CA ASP A 368 -26.89 -26.24 7.91
C ASP A 368 -28.12 -25.78 7.12
N ALA A 369 -28.02 -24.63 6.45
CA ALA A 369 -29.04 -24.12 5.54
C ALA A 369 -28.69 -24.49 4.09
N ARG A 370 -29.61 -25.20 3.43
CA ARG A 370 -29.45 -25.65 2.04
C ARG A 370 -30.29 -24.79 1.13
N TYR A 371 -29.63 -24.04 0.25
CA TYR A 371 -30.27 -23.27 -0.80
C TYR A 371 -30.17 -24.02 -2.13
N GLN A 372 -31.27 -24.08 -2.86
CA GLN A 372 -31.33 -24.65 -4.20
C GLN A 372 -31.24 -23.50 -5.21
N GLY A 373 -30.35 -23.65 -6.17
CA GLY A 373 -30.16 -22.67 -7.24
C GLY A 373 -30.06 -23.35 -8.60
N LYS A 374 -30.28 -22.57 -9.65
CA LYS A 374 -30.12 -23.00 -11.05
C LYS A 374 -29.05 -22.17 -11.73
N LEU A 375 -28.02 -22.82 -12.22
CA LEU A 375 -26.95 -22.21 -12.99
C LEU A 375 -27.22 -22.43 -14.48
N ARG A 376 -27.35 -21.33 -15.23
CA ARG A 376 -27.50 -21.39 -16.69
C ARG A 376 -26.15 -21.74 -17.33
N ILE A 377 -26.12 -22.78 -18.15
CA ILE A 377 -24.95 -23.21 -18.93
C ILE A 377 -25.38 -23.40 -20.37
N VAL A 378 -24.73 -22.67 -21.27
CA VAL A 378 -24.99 -22.70 -22.71
C VAL A 378 -23.78 -23.31 -23.41
N ARG A 379 -24.03 -24.36 -24.20
CA ARG A 379 -23.04 -25.05 -25.01
C ARG A 379 -23.32 -24.80 -26.48
N LEU A 380 -22.37 -24.21 -27.18
CA LEU A 380 -22.45 -23.89 -28.59
C LEU A 380 -21.42 -24.72 -29.36
N GLN A 381 -21.88 -25.55 -30.28
CA GLN A 381 -21.03 -26.12 -31.32
C GLN A 381 -21.02 -25.16 -32.50
N ALA A 382 -19.86 -24.60 -32.80
CA ALA A 382 -19.67 -23.67 -33.90
C ALA A 382 -18.70 -24.23 -34.94
N SER A 383 -18.94 -23.97 -36.22
CA SER A 383 -17.99 -24.20 -37.30
C SER A 383 -17.28 -22.91 -37.67
N CYS A 384 -15.96 -22.99 -37.81
CA CYS A 384 -15.12 -21.94 -38.37
C CYS A 384 -14.09 -22.58 -39.31
N ASN A 385 -13.99 -22.09 -40.55
CA ASN A 385 -13.07 -22.62 -41.58
C ASN A 385 -13.12 -24.16 -41.76
N GLY A 386 -14.31 -24.76 -41.61
CA GLY A 386 -14.52 -26.21 -41.73
C GLY A 386 -14.09 -27.03 -40.50
N ALA A 387 -13.53 -26.40 -39.46
CA ALA A 387 -13.30 -27.03 -38.15
C ALA A 387 -14.50 -26.81 -37.22
N SER A 388 -14.81 -27.80 -36.38
CA SER A 388 -15.85 -27.71 -35.36
C SER A 388 -15.23 -27.35 -34.01
N HIS A 389 -15.87 -26.44 -33.28
CA HIS A 389 -15.43 -25.92 -31.99
C HIS A 389 -16.53 -26.05 -30.93
N HIS A 390 -16.15 -26.37 -29.70
CA HIS A 390 -17.08 -26.50 -28.58
C HIS A 390 -16.92 -25.35 -27.57
N ILE A 391 -17.84 -24.40 -27.62
CA ILE A 391 -17.82 -23.20 -26.78
C ILE A 391 -18.80 -23.37 -25.63
N VAL A 392 -18.35 -23.05 -24.42
CA VAL A 392 -19.17 -23.15 -23.21
C VAL A 392 -19.20 -21.81 -22.48
N ALA A 393 -20.41 -21.33 -22.20
CA ALA A 393 -20.65 -20.11 -21.43
C ALA A 393 -21.65 -20.35 -20.30
N TYR A 394 -21.55 -19.61 -19.19
CA TYR A 394 -22.39 -19.84 -18.01
C TYR A 394 -22.79 -18.56 -17.27
N GLY A 395 -23.82 -18.68 -16.43
CA GLY A 395 -24.40 -17.62 -15.62
C GLY A 395 -25.31 -16.68 -16.40
N ALA A 396 -25.95 -15.75 -15.67
CA ALA A 396 -26.80 -14.72 -16.27
C ALA A 396 -26.05 -13.83 -17.29
N ASP A 397 -24.75 -13.56 -17.04
CA ASP A 397 -23.89 -12.71 -17.89
C ASP A 397 -23.18 -13.46 -19.04
N LEU A 398 -23.41 -14.78 -19.17
CA LEU A 398 -22.77 -15.67 -20.16
C LEU A 398 -21.23 -15.61 -20.14
N ARG A 399 -20.61 -15.76 -18.97
CA ARG A 399 -19.14 -15.78 -18.84
C ARG A 399 -18.57 -16.99 -19.57
N TRP A 400 -17.40 -16.82 -20.19
CA TRP A 400 -16.73 -17.91 -20.92
C TRP A 400 -16.13 -18.91 -19.95
N LEU A 401 -16.47 -20.19 -20.12
CA LEU A 401 -15.72 -21.31 -19.53
C LEU A 401 -14.61 -21.73 -20.47
N SER A 402 -14.96 -21.93 -21.75
CA SER A 402 -14.04 -22.29 -22.82
C SER A 402 -14.52 -21.67 -24.13
N LEU A 403 -13.56 -21.15 -24.90
CA LEU A 403 -13.75 -20.72 -26.29
C LEU A 403 -13.18 -21.74 -27.30
N ASP A 404 -12.64 -22.87 -26.82
CA ASP A 404 -11.99 -23.93 -27.63
C ASP A 404 -11.04 -23.36 -28.70
N ASP A 405 -10.26 -22.36 -28.27
CA ASP A 405 -9.27 -21.62 -29.06
C ASP A 405 -9.81 -21.13 -30.40
N ILE A 406 -11.12 -20.91 -30.55
CA ILE A 406 -11.75 -20.57 -31.83
C ILE A 406 -11.14 -19.31 -32.44
N VAL A 407 -10.87 -18.32 -31.59
CA VAL A 407 -10.25 -17.05 -32.00
C VAL A 407 -8.79 -17.27 -32.40
N GLU A 408 -8.04 -18.05 -31.64
CA GLU A 408 -6.65 -18.38 -31.97
C GLU A 408 -6.55 -19.16 -33.29
N LYS A 409 -7.34 -20.22 -33.49
CA LYS A 409 -7.32 -21.03 -34.73
C LYS A 409 -7.70 -20.19 -35.94
N LEU A 410 -8.64 -19.26 -35.79
CA LEU A 410 -9.02 -18.30 -36.82
C LEU A 410 -7.86 -17.35 -37.17
N LEU A 411 -7.13 -16.86 -36.18
CA LEU A 411 -5.94 -16.02 -36.39
C LEU A 411 -4.69 -16.81 -36.82
N GLN A 412 -4.65 -18.12 -36.61
CA GLN A 412 -3.49 -18.96 -36.90
C GLN A 412 -3.27 -19.12 -38.41
N GLY A 413 -4.34 -19.11 -39.22
CA GLY A 413 -4.23 -19.13 -40.68
C GLY A 413 -3.41 -17.96 -41.23
N ASP A 414 -3.69 -16.74 -40.76
CA ASP A 414 -2.96 -15.53 -41.15
C ASP A 414 -1.50 -15.58 -40.68
N LEU A 415 -1.26 -16.07 -39.46
CA LEU A 415 0.08 -16.19 -38.91
C LEU A 415 0.92 -17.24 -39.67
N GLN A 416 0.32 -18.37 -40.05
CA GLN A 416 0.98 -19.38 -40.89
C GLN A 416 1.29 -18.84 -42.29
N ALA A 417 0.37 -18.08 -42.90
CA ALA A 417 0.63 -17.42 -44.18
C ALA A 417 1.82 -16.45 -44.09
N LEU A 418 1.91 -15.67 -43.00
CA LEU A 418 3.04 -14.79 -42.75
C LEU A 418 4.35 -15.57 -42.52
N GLY A 419 4.31 -16.63 -41.71
CA GLY A 419 5.46 -17.50 -41.47
C GLY A 419 5.99 -18.15 -42.76
N ASN A 420 5.09 -18.65 -43.60
CA ASN A 420 5.44 -19.21 -44.90
C ASN A 420 6.08 -18.15 -45.81
N ALA A 421 5.49 -16.95 -45.91
CA ALA A 421 6.05 -15.86 -46.70
C ALA A 421 7.45 -15.45 -46.21
N LEU A 422 7.69 -15.51 -44.89
CA LEU A 422 8.99 -15.21 -44.29
C LEU A 422 10.06 -16.23 -44.68
N ASN A 423 9.76 -17.52 -44.59
CA ASN A 423 10.71 -18.58 -44.96
C ASN A 423 11.12 -18.45 -46.43
N HIS A 424 10.16 -18.27 -47.34
CA HIS A 424 10.46 -18.06 -48.76
C HIS A 424 11.26 -16.77 -49.02
N SER A 425 11.09 -15.74 -48.19
CA SER A 425 11.85 -14.49 -48.30
C SER A 425 13.29 -14.59 -47.78
N ALA A 426 13.60 -15.60 -46.97
CA ALA A 426 14.96 -15.86 -46.50
C ALA A 426 15.83 -16.51 -47.60
N ASP A 427 15.21 -17.29 -48.49
CA ASP A 427 15.89 -18.03 -49.56
C ASP A 427 16.15 -17.20 -50.84
N GLY A 428 15.60 -15.98 -50.91
CA GLY A 428 15.82 -15.07 -52.02
C GLY A 428 17.23 -14.50 -52.02
N GLY A 429 17.99 -14.75 -53.10
CA GLY A 429 19.32 -14.20 -53.33
C GLY A 429 19.41 -12.67 -53.25
N PHE A 430 20.64 -12.15 -53.27
CA PHE A 430 21.02 -10.77 -52.87
C PHE A 430 20.26 -9.61 -53.56
N PHE A 431 19.55 -9.87 -54.67
CA PHE A 431 18.86 -8.87 -55.50
C PHE A 431 17.35 -9.15 -55.74
N ALA A 432 16.72 -10.09 -55.02
CA ALA A 432 15.30 -10.39 -55.20
C ALA A 432 14.39 -9.21 -54.80
N SER A 433 13.52 -8.79 -55.72
CA SER A 433 12.64 -7.61 -55.65
C SER A 433 11.41 -7.75 -54.76
N ASP A 434 11.02 -8.97 -54.40
CA ASP A 434 9.62 -9.25 -54.01
C ASP A 434 9.36 -8.98 -52.52
N ILE A 435 9.40 -7.71 -52.10
CA ILE A 435 8.85 -7.27 -50.80
C ILE A 435 7.33 -7.49 -50.78
N ASP A 436 6.68 -7.38 -51.93
CA ASP A 436 5.22 -7.46 -52.08
C ASP A 436 4.62 -8.77 -51.55
N ARG A 437 5.37 -9.88 -51.59
CA ARG A 437 4.95 -11.18 -51.05
C ARG A 437 4.81 -11.20 -49.52
N LEU A 438 5.52 -10.32 -48.81
CA LEU A 438 5.42 -10.17 -47.35
C LEU A 438 4.36 -9.15 -46.93
N LEU A 439 4.01 -8.21 -47.80
CA LEU A 439 3.13 -7.10 -47.45
C LEU A 439 1.68 -7.54 -47.22
N LEU A 440 1.17 -8.46 -48.05
CA LEU A 440 -0.20 -8.97 -47.92
C LEU A 440 -0.41 -9.80 -46.64
N PRO A 441 0.40 -10.84 -46.33
CA PRO A 441 0.26 -11.57 -45.08
C PRO A 441 0.50 -10.70 -43.83
N LEU A 442 1.41 -9.72 -43.93
CA LEU A 442 1.64 -8.77 -42.84
C LEU A 442 0.44 -7.86 -42.60
N ARG A 443 -0.22 -7.40 -43.67
CA ARG A 443 -1.46 -6.62 -43.57
C ARG A 443 -2.56 -7.43 -42.90
N ASP A 444 -2.73 -8.67 -43.31
CA ASP A 444 -3.78 -9.54 -42.80
C ASP A 444 -3.58 -9.80 -41.29
N VAL A 445 -2.37 -10.14 -40.86
CA VAL A 445 -2.05 -10.27 -39.41
C VAL A 445 -2.25 -8.96 -38.64
N ALA A 446 -1.87 -7.82 -39.22
CA ALA A 446 -1.97 -6.50 -38.59
C ALA A 446 -3.39 -5.91 -38.60
N ALA A 447 -4.30 -6.47 -39.41
CA ALA A 447 -5.70 -6.03 -39.48
C ALA A 447 -6.48 -6.42 -38.22
N SER A 448 -6.13 -7.52 -37.58
CA SER A 448 -6.75 -7.96 -36.32
C SER A 448 -6.21 -7.18 -35.12
N GLU A 449 -7.09 -6.48 -34.38
CA GLU A 449 -6.71 -5.70 -33.20
C GLU A 449 -6.08 -6.56 -32.10
N LEU A 450 -6.60 -7.79 -31.91
CA LEU A 450 -6.10 -8.75 -30.92
C LEU A 450 -4.61 -9.05 -31.11
N ASN A 451 -4.16 -9.26 -32.36
CA ASN A 451 -2.75 -9.47 -32.68
C ASN A 451 -1.88 -8.26 -32.30
N GLY A 452 -2.42 -7.05 -32.46
CA GLY A 452 -1.77 -5.81 -32.06
C GLY A 452 -1.58 -5.69 -30.56
N GLU A 453 -2.62 -6.00 -29.77
CA GLU A 453 -2.56 -5.96 -28.30
C GLU A 453 -1.62 -7.04 -27.74
N VAL A 454 -1.68 -8.27 -28.28
CA VAL A 454 -0.81 -9.38 -27.88
C VAL A 454 0.66 -9.02 -28.12
N ILE A 455 1.02 -8.56 -29.32
CA ILE A 455 2.43 -8.26 -29.61
C ILE A 455 2.98 -7.06 -28.81
N GLU A 456 2.15 -6.06 -28.51
CA GLU A 456 2.54 -4.93 -27.66
C GLU A 456 2.87 -5.42 -26.24
N SER A 457 1.99 -6.24 -25.65
CA SER A 457 2.20 -6.79 -24.30
C SER A 457 3.47 -7.65 -24.19
N VAL A 458 3.73 -8.49 -25.20
CA VAL A 458 4.92 -9.37 -25.26
C VAL A 458 6.21 -8.55 -25.41
N LEU A 459 6.16 -7.44 -26.15
CA LEU A 459 7.32 -6.55 -26.31
C LEU A 459 7.60 -5.69 -25.08
N ASP A 460 6.57 -5.38 -24.29
CA ASP A 460 6.70 -4.64 -23.03
C ASP A 460 7.15 -5.53 -21.86
N GLY A 461 7.31 -6.84 -22.09
CA GLY A 461 7.90 -7.76 -21.12
C GLY A 461 6.93 -8.20 -20.02
N VAL A 462 5.62 -8.11 -20.26
CA VAL A 462 4.60 -8.61 -19.32
C VAL A 462 4.70 -10.14 -19.26
N ALA A 463 4.67 -10.71 -18.06
CA ALA A 463 4.85 -12.15 -17.82
C ALA A 463 3.72 -13.01 -18.42
N ALA A 464 2.51 -12.46 -18.50
CA ALA A 464 1.39 -12.99 -19.25
C ALA A 464 1.11 -12.05 -20.43
N HIS A 465 0.99 -12.60 -21.64
CA HIS A 465 0.54 -11.84 -22.81
C HIS A 465 -0.92 -11.39 -22.61
N ALA A 466 -1.34 -10.35 -23.33
CA ALA A 466 -2.71 -9.86 -23.29
C ALA A 466 -3.71 -10.95 -23.72
N HIS A 467 -4.86 -11.01 -23.04
CA HIS A 467 -5.93 -11.99 -23.27
C HIS A 467 -5.49 -13.47 -23.16
N PRO A 468 -4.97 -13.91 -22.00
CA PRO A 468 -4.51 -15.29 -21.80
C PRO A 468 -5.64 -16.33 -21.89
N ASP A 469 -6.89 -15.92 -21.69
CA ASP A 469 -8.07 -16.79 -21.82
C ASP A 469 -8.51 -16.99 -23.29
N VAL A 470 -7.91 -16.26 -24.24
CA VAL A 470 -8.32 -16.25 -25.67
C VAL A 470 -7.21 -16.77 -26.58
N VAL A 471 -5.95 -16.59 -26.19
CA VAL A 471 -4.78 -16.92 -26.99
C VAL A 471 -3.72 -17.58 -26.11
N SER A 472 -3.03 -18.59 -26.64
CA SER A 472 -1.96 -19.35 -26.00
C SER A 472 -0.63 -18.59 -25.94
N PRO A 473 0.24 -18.88 -24.94
CA PRO A 473 1.58 -18.29 -24.89
C PRO A 473 2.45 -18.71 -26.08
N GLU A 474 2.25 -19.91 -26.62
CA GLU A 474 2.92 -20.40 -27.83
C GLU A 474 2.58 -19.54 -29.04
N TYR A 475 1.29 -19.25 -29.25
CA TYR A 475 0.84 -18.35 -30.31
C TYR A 475 1.45 -16.95 -30.15
N ALA A 476 1.44 -16.40 -28.94
CA ALA A 476 1.98 -15.07 -28.67
C ALA A 476 3.49 -14.97 -29.03
N GLN A 477 4.27 -16.01 -28.73
CA GLN A 477 5.68 -16.08 -29.11
C GLN A 477 5.88 -16.26 -30.63
N GLN A 478 5.06 -17.09 -31.27
CA GLN A 478 5.12 -17.28 -32.72
C GLN A 478 4.78 -15.99 -33.46
N LEU A 479 3.72 -15.29 -33.05
CA LEU A 479 3.33 -13.98 -33.56
C LEU A 479 4.48 -12.97 -33.44
N ARG A 480 5.12 -12.89 -32.26
CA ARG A 480 6.30 -12.05 -32.04
C ARG A 480 7.42 -12.37 -33.04
N SER A 481 7.73 -13.65 -33.21
CA SER A 481 8.84 -14.10 -34.06
C SER A 481 8.59 -13.76 -35.54
N CYS A 482 7.38 -14.02 -36.05
CA CYS A 482 6.99 -13.73 -37.42
C CYS A 482 6.91 -12.22 -37.67
N MET A 483 6.22 -11.45 -36.83
CA MET A 483 6.09 -10.00 -37.00
C MET A 483 7.44 -9.28 -36.94
N LEU A 484 8.30 -9.59 -35.95
CA LEU A 484 9.64 -8.98 -35.88
C LEU A 484 10.54 -9.44 -37.02
N GLY A 485 10.39 -10.69 -37.47
CA GLY A 485 11.06 -11.22 -38.66
C GLY A 485 10.70 -10.43 -39.91
N ALA A 486 9.40 -10.25 -40.17
CA ALA A 486 8.86 -9.48 -41.29
C ALA A 486 9.36 -8.04 -41.29
N LEU A 487 9.21 -7.35 -40.16
CA LEU A 487 9.67 -5.97 -40.03
C LEU A 487 11.19 -5.89 -40.23
N ARG A 488 11.99 -6.80 -39.66
CA ARG A 488 13.44 -6.84 -39.91
C ARG A 488 13.76 -7.00 -41.40
N HIS A 489 13.10 -7.91 -42.11
CA HIS A 489 13.34 -8.11 -43.54
C HIS A 489 12.95 -6.88 -44.38
N ILE A 490 11.82 -6.24 -44.08
CA ILE A 490 11.38 -5.01 -44.76
C ILE A 490 12.40 -3.88 -44.53
N TYR A 491 12.77 -3.62 -43.27
CA TYR A 491 13.72 -2.56 -42.93
C TYR A 491 15.09 -2.78 -43.56
N THR A 492 15.62 -4.00 -43.51
CA THR A 492 16.96 -4.32 -44.05
C THR A 492 17.00 -4.28 -45.57
N ARG A 493 15.96 -4.77 -46.26
CA ARG A 493 15.88 -4.71 -47.72
C ARG A 493 15.72 -3.27 -48.22
N LEU A 494 14.88 -2.46 -47.58
CA LEU A 494 14.76 -1.04 -47.92
C LEU A 494 16.07 -0.28 -47.65
N ALA A 495 16.77 -0.60 -46.56
CA ALA A 495 18.09 -0.03 -46.28
C ALA A 495 19.10 -0.39 -47.38
N LYS A 496 19.12 -1.64 -47.84
CA LYS A 496 19.95 -2.08 -48.98
C LYS A 496 19.62 -1.38 -50.30
N GLN A 497 18.37 -0.98 -50.53
CA GLN A 497 18.00 -0.19 -51.70
C GLN A 497 18.34 1.31 -51.57
N PHE A 498 18.56 1.79 -50.34
CA PHE A 498 18.72 3.21 -50.04
C PHE A 498 20.16 3.63 -49.69
N TRP A 499 20.99 2.75 -49.12
CA TRP A 499 22.30 3.11 -48.57
C TRP A 499 23.21 3.85 -49.55
N TRP A 500 23.29 3.40 -50.81
CA TRP A 500 24.15 4.01 -51.82
C TRP A 500 23.66 5.42 -52.21
N LYS A 501 22.34 5.65 -52.21
CA LYS A 501 21.75 6.98 -52.46
C LYS A 501 22.13 7.95 -51.34
N ASN A 502 22.10 7.49 -50.09
CA ASN A 502 22.52 8.30 -48.95
C ASN A 502 24.02 8.60 -48.98
N ALA A 503 24.85 7.58 -49.27
CA ALA A 503 26.30 7.74 -49.37
C ALA A 503 26.69 8.72 -50.48
N LEU A 504 26.06 8.63 -51.65
CA LEU A 504 26.31 9.54 -52.78
C LEU A 504 25.89 10.98 -52.45
N ALA A 505 24.72 11.16 -51.82
CA ALA A 505 24.26 12.48 -51.39
C ALA A 505 25.18 13.12 -50.34
N ALA A 506 25.60 12.34 -49.33
CA ALA A 506 26.52 12.81 -48.28
C ALA A 506 27.90 13.18 -48.87
N LEU A 507 28.42 12.37 -49.78
CA LEU A 507 29.67 12.63 -50.48
C LEU A 507 29.57 13.91 -51.34
N ALA A 508 28.48 14.10 -52.08
CA ALA A 508 28.26 15.29 -52.89
C ALA A 508 28.23 16.57 -52.02
N VAL A 509 27.55 16.53 -50.86
CA VAL A 509 27.54 17.66 -49.91
C VAL A 509 28.93 17.92 -49.33
N ALA A 510 29.67 16.87 -48.97
CA ALA A 510 31.04 17.00 -48.48
C ALA A 510 31.96 17.65 -49.51
N LEU A 511 31.91 17.20 -50.77
CA LEU A 511 32.70 17.76 -51.87
C LEU A 511 32.33 19.21 -52.15
N LEU A 512 31.04 19.55 -52.16
CA LEU A 512 30.59 20.94 -52.33
C LEU A 512 31.09 21.84 -51.20
N ALA A 513 30.95 21.43 -49.95
CA ALA A 513 31.44 22.18 -48.80
C ALA A 513 32.98 22.31 -48.80
N PHE A 514 33.68 21.27 -49.28
CA PHE A 514 35.13 21.30 -49.43
C PHE A 514 35.59 22.41 -50.36
N LEU A 515 34.93 22.56 -51.52
CA LEU A 515 35.32 23.55 -52.53
C LEU A 515 35.40 24.98 -51.96
N PHE A 516 34.51 25.33 -51.03
CA PHE A 516 34.38 26.70 -50.50
C PHE A 516 34.96 26.91 -49.10
N SER A 517 35.14 25.86 -48.30
CA SER A 517 35.41 26.02 -46.86
C SER A 517 36.55 25.15 -46.32
N GLY A 518 37.13 24.26 -47.13
CA GLY A 518 38.24 23.39 -46.72
C GLY A 518 37.80 22.09 -46.04
N ALA A 519 38.78 21.29 -45.60
CA ALA A 519 38.58 19.88 -45.22
C ALA A 519 37.69 19.67 -43.97
N LEU A 520 37.86 20.48 -42.93
CA LEU A 520 37.11 20.34 -41.67
C LEU A 520 35.60 20.60 -41.85
N PRO A 521 35.14 21.75 -42.40
CA PRO A 521 33.72 21.99 -42.63
C PRO A 521 33.10 21.06 -43.68
N ALA A 522 33.89 20.54 -44.63
CA ALA A 522 33.45 19.52 -45.56
C ALA A 522 33.07 18.21 -44.87
N ALA A 523 33.93 17.73 -43.95
CA ALA A 523 33.65 16.55 -43.15
C ALA A 523 32.40 16.76 -42.28
N VAL A 524 32.26 17.93 -41.65
CA VAL A 524 31.08 18.26 -40.83
C VAL A 524 29.81 18.28 -41.68
N ALA A 525 29.82 18.95 -42.83
CA ALA A 525 28.67 19.02 -43.74
C ALA A 525 28.28 17.63 -44.28
N GLY A 526 29.26 16.80 -44.63
CA GLY A 526 29.04 15.42 -45.08
C GLY A 526 28.42 14.52 -44.00
N VAL A 527 28.91 14.61 -42.75
CA VAL A 527 28.35 13.85 -41.63
C VAL A 527 26.92 14.29 -41.30
N LEU A 528 26.64 15.60 -41.33
CA LEU A 528 25.28 16.13 -41.15
C LEU A 528 24.34 15.64 -42.26
N ALA A 529 24.79 15.63 -43.52
CA ALA A 529 24.03 15.11 -44.65
C ALA A 529 23.78 13.60 -44.54
N ALA A 530 24.78 12.82 -44.10
CA ALA A 530 24.62 11.39 -43.83
C ALA A 530 23.55 11.13 -42.75
N GLY A 531 23.52 11.95 -41.70
CA GLY A 531 22.50 11.93 -40.65
C GLY A 531 21.10 12.30 -41.15
N ALA A 532 20.99 13.27 -42.05
CA ALA A 532 19.74 13.65 -42.71
C ALA A 532 19.16 12.53 -43.60
N GLY A 533 19.95 11.52 -43.95
CA GLY A 533 19.48 10.30 -44.62
C GLY A 533 18.52 9.46 -43.80
N LEU A 534 18.62 9.46 -42.46
CA LEU A 534 17.75 8.68 -41.58
C LEU A 534 16.27 9.11 -41.64
N PRO A 535 15.90 10.40 -41.51
CA PRO A 535 14.49 10.81 -41.64
C PRO A 535 13.95 10.56 -43.05
N VAL A 536 14.76 10.66 -44.10
CA VAL A 536 14.35 10.32 -45.48
C VAL A 536 14.08 8.82 -45.62
N PHE A 537 14.96 7.99 -45.07
CA PHE A 537 14.76 6.54 -44.99
C PHE A 537 13.46 6.21 -44.23
N GLY A 538 13.24 6.86 -43.07
CA GLY A 538 12.02 6.70 -42.28
C GLY A 538 10.74 7.06 -43.05
N ARG A 539 10.74 8.15 -43.85
CA ARG A 539 9.61 8.50 -44.73
C ARG A 539 9.36 7.42 -45.78
N ARG A 540 10.40 6.81 -46.34
CA ARG A 540 10.28 5.75 -47.34
C ARG A 540 9.72 4.47 -46.75
N VAL A 541 10.20 4.05 -45.58
CA VAL A 541 9.66 2.90 -44.84
C VAL A 541 8.19 3.13 -44.53
N ARG A 542 7.84 4.31 -44.01
CA ARG A 542 6.44 4.68 -43.74
C ARG A 542 5.60 4.64 -45.01
N GLY A 543 6.10 5.12 -46.14
CA GLY A 543 5.39 5.06 -47.44
C GLY A 543 5.06 3.63 -47.87
N VAL A 544 6.04 2.72 -47.81
CA VAL A 544 5.81 1.30 -48.16
C VAL A 544 4.84 0.63 -47.20
N LEU A 545 5.01 0.86 -45.89
CA LEU A 545 4.08 0.33 -44.88
C LEU A 545 2.67 0.92 -45.01
N THR A 546 2.53 2.17 -45.43
CA THR A 546 1.22 2.80 -45.64
C THR A 546 0.52 2.18 -46.84
N GLY A 547 1.25 1.92 -47.93
CA GLY A 547 0.72 1.17 -49.08
C GLY A 547 0.30 -0.26 -48.73
N ALA A 548 0.99 -0.88 -47.76
CA ALA A 548 0.71 -2.24 -47.33
C ALA A 548 -0.42 -2.34 -46.28
N LEU A 549 -0.37 -1.55 -45.21
CA LEU A 549 -1.28 -1.67 -44.06
C LEU A 549 -2.56 -0.85 -44.22
N GLY A 550 -2.59 0.13 -45.14
CA GLY A 550 -3.78 0.92 -45.45
C GLY A 550 -4.19 1.93 -44.37
N SER A 551 -3.95 1.67 -43.07
CA SER A 551 -4.28 2.58 -41.97
C SER A 551 -3.05 3.23 -41.34
N ARG A 552 -3.12 4.54 -41.10
CA ARG A 552 -2.03 5.30 -40.47
C ARG A 552 -1.71 4.81 -39.05
N ARG A 553 -2.74 4.37 -38.31
CA ARG A 553 -2.61 3.81 -36.95
C ARG A 553 -1.80 2.51 -36.95
N GLN A 554 -2.09 1.56 -37.84
CA GLN A 554 -1.33 0.31 -37.93
C GLN A 554 0.12 0.54 -38.37
N VAL A 555 0.37 1.52 -39.24
CA VAL A 555 1.74 1.88 -39.65
C VAL A 555 2.54 2.43 -38.49
N ASP A 556 1.99 3.39 -37.73
CA ASP A 556 2.68 3.96 -36.58
C ASP A 556 2.91 2.90 -35.49
N ARG A 557 1.93 2.01 -35.27
CA ARG A 557 2.06 0.83 -34.39
C ARG A 557 3.17 -0.12 -34.86
N ALA A 558 3.23 -0.47 -36.15
CA ALA A 558 4.26 -1.35 -36.70
C ALA A 558 5.68 -0.74 -36.58
N ILE A 559 5.82 0.57 -36.78
CA ILE A 559 7.10 1.28 -36.58
C ILE A 559 7.49 1.26 -35.09
N ALA A 560 6.54 1.45 -34.18
CA ALA A 560 6.79 1.36 -32.74
C ALA A 560 7.24 -0.04 -32.32
N ILE A 561 6.55 -1.08 -32.80
CA ILE A 561 6.91 -2.50 -32.60
C ILE A 561 8.34 -2.79 -33.10
N ALA A 562 8.69 -2.34 -34.31
CA ALA A 562 10.04 -2.50 -34.87
C ALA A 562 11.11 -1.78 -34.03
N GLY A 563 10.77 -0.61 -33.49
CA GLY A 563 11.62 0.17 -32.59
C GLY A 563 11.87 -0.53 -31.25
N LYS A 564 10.80 -0.96 -30.57
CA LYS A 564 10.86 -1.73 -29.31
C LYS A 564 11.68 -3.01 -29.48
N GLY A 565 11.47 -3.73 -30.58
CA GLY A 565 12.24 -4.93 -30.95
C GLY A 565 13.68 -4.68 -31.42
N LYS A 566 14.17 -3.43 -31.43
CA LYS A 566 15.50 -3.01 -31.90
C LYS A 566 15.83 -3.45 -33.34
N ARG A 567 14.83 -3.75 -34.17
CA ARG A 567 15.03 -4.30 -35.53
C ARG A 567 15.41 -3.24 -36.56
N ASN A 568 15.18 -1.96 -36.25
CA ASN A 568 15.61 -0.83 -37.04
C ASN A 568 17.12 -0.51 -36.94
N ARG A 569 17.83 -0.98 -35.89
CA ARG A 569 19.25 -0.64 -35.66
C ARG A 569 20.18 -1.11 -36.77
N LEU A 570 19.98 -2.35 -37.25
CA LEU A 570 20.79 -2.89 -38.34
C LEU A 570 20.53 -2.15 -39.66
N ALA A 571 19.29 -1.76 -39.92
CA ALA A 571 18.95 -0.94 -41.07
C ALA A 571 19.56 0.47 -40.99
N HIS A 572 19.53 1.11 -39.82
CA HIS A 572 20.20 2.40 -39.60
C HIS A 572 21.72 2.30 -39.81
N ALA A 573 22.36 1.23 -39.32
CA ALA A 573 23.78 0.98 -39.55
C ALA A 573 24.10 0.80 -41.04
N LEU A 574 23.27 0.07 -41.78
CA LEU A 574 23.42 -0.10 -43.23
C LEU A 574 23.26 1.22 -44.01
N VAL A 575 22.41 2.14 -43.56
CA VAL A 575 22.19 3.44 -44.23
C VAL A 575 23.28 4.46 -43.89
N LEU A 576 23.77 4.47 -42.65
CA LEU A 576 24.75 5.45 -42.18
C LEU A 576 26.19 5.03 -42.42
N GLY A 577 26.53 3.75 -42.17
CA GLY A 577 27.91 3.25 -42.20
C GLY A 577 28.65 3.58 -43.49
N PRO A 578 28.10 3.22 -44.67
CA PRO A 578 28.73 3.54 -45.94
C PRO A 578 28.84 5.04 -46.22
N ALA A 579 27.85 5.84 -45.79
CA ALA A 579 27.86 7.28 -45.99
C ALA A 579 28.94 7.97 -45.15
N ILE A 580 29.06 7.58 -43.88
CA ILE A 580 30.12 8.10 -42.99
C ILE A 580 31.50 7.65 -43.49
N ALA A 581 31.65 6.38 -43.89
CA ALA A 581 32.91 5.88 -44.44
C ALA A 581 33.32 6.63 -45.71
N ALA A 582 32.38 6.91 -46.61
CA ALA A 582 32.64 7.68 -47.82
C ALA A 582 33.07 9.13 -47.51
N VAL A 583 32.41 9.79 -46.55
CA VAL A 583 32.76 11.15 -46.11
C VAL A 583 34.14 11.20 -45.44
N LEU A 584 34.45 10.24 -44.57
CA LEU A 584 35.76 10.14 -43.92
C LEU A 584 36.88 9.84 -44.91
N ALA A 585 36.66 8.92 -45.85
CA ALA A 585 37.62 8.62 -46.91
C ALA A 585 37.89 9.85 -47.78
N ALA A 586 36.85 10.61 -48.14
CA ALA A 586 37.01 11.88 -48.86
C ALA A 586 37.80 12.90 -48.02
N GLY A 587 37.49 13.04 -46.73
CA GLY A 587 38.21 13.95 -45.83
C GLY A 587 39.71 13.64 -45.69
N HIS A 588 40.11 12.37 -45.75
CA HIS A 588 41.52 11.96 -45.73
C HIS A 588 42.25 12.16 -47.06
N LEU A 589 41.53 12.12 -48.19
CA LEU A 589 42.09 12.26 -49.53
C LEU A 589 42.14 13.72 -50.01
N LEU A 590 41.36 14.60 -49.40
CA LEU A 590 41.26 16.01 -49.79
C LEU A 590 42.35 16.86 -49.09
N PRO A 591 42.98 17.82 -49.80
CA PRO A 591 43.99 18.71 -49.21
C PRO A 591 43.37 19.67 -48.17
N GLU A 592 44.16 20.21 -47.24
CA GLU A 592 43.60 21.02 -46.13
C GLU A 592 42.81 22.27 -46.59
N ARG A 593 43.10 22.79 -47.78
CA ARG A 593 42.43 23.97 -48.35
C ARG A 593 41.65 23.61 -49.61
N GLY A 594 40.40 24.05 -49.64
CA GLY A 594 39.58 24.04 -50.84
C GLY A 594 40.09 25.06 -51.87
N PRO A 595 39.94 24.79 -53.17
CA PRO A 595 40.41 25.66 -54.24
C PRO A 595 39.79 27.07 -54.22
N PHE A 596 38.60 27.23 -53.64
CA PHE A 596 37.91 28.52 -53.53
C PHE A 596 37.77 29.02 -52.08
N ALA A 597 38.50 28.41 -51.13
CA ALA A 597 38.45 28.83 -49.74
C ALA A 597 39.13 30.20 -49.55
N PRO A 598 38.50 31.18 -48.87
CA PRO A 598 39.11 32.48 -48.63
C PRO A 598 40.41 32.34 -47.83
N ALA A 599 41.46 33.06 -48.23
CA ALA A 599 42.73 33.04 -47.52
C ALA A 599 42.52 33.47 -46.05
N LYS A 600 42.99 32.66 -45.09
CA LYS A 600 43.02 33.06 -43.68
C LYS A 600 43.77 34.39 -43.58
N ALA A 601 43.08 35.46 -43.18
CA ALA A 601 43.74 36.69 -42.76
C ALA A 601 44.69 36.34 -41.62
N ALA A 602 45.98 36.60 -41.81
CA ALA A 602 46.97 36.47 -40.76
C ALA A 602 46.63 37.49 -39.66
N THR A 603 46.06 37.05 -38.55
CA THR A 603 46.08 37.80 -37.30
C THR A 603 47.53 37.88 -36.84
N ASN A 604 48.19 39.00 -37.16
CA ASN A 604 49.38 39.45 -36.46
C ASN A 604 49.04 39.60 -34.97
N ILE A 605 49.54 38.69 -34.14
CA ILE A 605 49.66 38.91 -32.71
C ILE A 605 51.03 39.56 -32.51
N ILE A 606 51.05 40.87 -32.24
CA ILE A 606 52.18 41.52 -31.57
C ILE A 606 51.93 41.40 -30.07
N ARG A 607 52.44 40.33 -29.46
CA ARG A 607 53.44 40.37 -28.37
C ARG A 607 53.88 38.97 -28.01
#